data_AF-A0A2V5ZZL1-F1
#
_entry.id   AF-A0A2V5ZZL1-F1
#
_cell.length_a   1.000
_cell.length_b   1.000
_cell.length_c   1.000
_cell.angle_alpha   90.00
_cell.angle_beta   90.00
_cell.angle_gamma   90.00
#
_symmetry.space_group_name_H-M   'P 1'
#
loop_
_entity.id
_entity.type
_entity.pdbx_description
1 polymer ?
#
loop_
_entity_poly.entity_id
_entity_poly.type
_entity_poly.pdbx_seq_one_letter_code
_entity_poly.pdbx_strand_id
1 'polypeptide(L)'
;KTFAAIRASKSSDNNKVVNLVKSLMRAAEEKGNAEPYLIPIGERAQTIMEAFEDSQESSVEALRQLEKLAEERIQAEEERRQTGLDADTFTTYWQLKREGIDDPKALAKNLKALFDRFPNHRYNAEELRQLKAEIYKLLLSSVEGKKMVAFTEKLLNLVQA
;
A
#
# COMPACT_ATOMS: atom_id res chain seq x y z
N LYS A 1 -14.97 10.91 -9.58
CA LYS A 1 -15.10 10.46 -11.00
C LYS A 1 -14.37 9.12 -11.11
N THR A 2 -14.79 8.21 -11.99
CA THR A 2 -14.07 6.94 -12.19
C THR A 2 -12.76 7.20 -12.95
N PHE A 3 -11.77 6.32 -12.79
CA PHE A 3 -10.50 6.37 -13.53
C PHE A 3 -10.73 6.50 -15.06
N ALA A 4 -11.58 5.63 -15.61
CA ALA A 4 -11.93 5.63 -17.03
C ALA A 4 -12.55 6.97 -17.48
N ALA A 5 -13.43 7.56 -16.67
CA ALA A 5 -14.05 8.85 -16.98
C ALA A 5 -13.04 10.01 -16.97
N ILE A 6 -12.04 9.97 -16.09
CA ILE A 6 -11.00 11.00 -16.05
C ILE A 6 -10.08 10.88 -17.27
N ARG A 7 -9.64 9.66 -17.60
CA ARG A 7 -8.79 9.39 -18.75
C ARG A 7 -9.42 9.83 -20.07
N ALA A 8 -10.69 9.49 -20.29
CA ALA A 8 -11.45 9.81 -21.49
C ALA A 8 -11.91 11.29 -21.57
N SER A 9 -11.72 12.08 -20.51
CA SER A 9 -12.17 13.46 -20.50
C SER A 9 -11.33 14.36 -21.42
N LYS A 10 -11.96 15.40 -22.00
CA LYS A 10 -11.30 16.43 -22.81
C LYS A 10 -10.63 17.53 -21.98
N SER A 11 -10.44 17.32 -20.67
CA SER A 11 -9.76 18.31 -19.83
C SER A 11 -8.26 18.32 -20.10
N SER A 12 -7.61 19.45 -19.76
CA SER A 12 -6.15 19.53 -19.76
C SER A 12 -5.51 18.50 -18.85
N ASP A 13 -4.23 18.17 -19.10
CA ASP A 13 -3.47 17.22 -18.30
C ASP A 13 -3.35 17.67 -16.84
N ASN A 14 -3.15 18.97 -16.59
CA ASN A 14 -3.16 19.54 -15.24
C ASN A 14 -4.46 19.22 -14.49
N ASN A 15 -5.61 19.36 -15.17
CA ASN A 15 -6.90 19.02 -14.57
C ASN A 15 -7.06 17.52 -14.36
N LYS A 16 -6.49 16.67 -15.23
CA LYS A 16 -6.52 15.21 -15.04
C LYS A 16 -5.66 14.78 -13.85
N VAL A 17 -4.47 15.35 -13.69
CA VAL A 17 -3.58 15.12 -12.53
C VAL A 17 -4.32 15.38 -11.24
N VAL A 18 -4.87 16.60 -11.07
CA VAL A 18 -5.63 16.98 -9.86
C VAL A 18 -6.81 16.05 -9.60
N ASN A 19 -7.54 15.65 -10.65
CA ASN A 19 -8.71 14.78 -10.50
C ASN A 19 -8.34 13.33 -10.14
N LEU A 20 -7.22 12.81 -10.66
CA LEU A 20 -6.76 11.46 -10.33
C LEU A 20 -6.24 11.38 -8.90
N VAL A 21 -5.40 12.35 -8.48
CA VAL A 21 -4.92 12.45 -7.10
C VAL A 21 -6.10 12.45 -6.13
N LYS A 22 -7.07 13.36 -6.34
CA LYS A 22 -8.28 13.42 -5.51
C LYS A 22 -9.06 12.11 -5.47
N SER A 23 -9.11 11.38 -6.59
CA SER A 23 -9.81 10.10 -6.63
C SER A 23 -9.08 9.01 -5.85
N LEU A 24 -7.75 8.98 -5.90
CA LEU A 24 -6.92 7.98 -5.21
C LEU A 24 -6.86 8.26 -3.70
N MET A 25 -6.64 9.51 -3.31
CA MET A 25 -6.66 9.94 -1.91
C MET A 25 -8.01 9.67 -1.26
N ARG A 26 -9.12 10.02 -1.93
CA ARG A 26 -10.46 9.74 -1.42
C ARG A 26 -10.68 8.25 -1.15
N ALA A 27 -10.19 7.38 -2.04
CA ALA A 27 -10.31 5.94 -1.81
C ALA A 27 -9.54 5.50 -0.56
N ALA A 28 -8.33 6.04 -0.34
CA ALA A 28 -7.55 5.79 0.86
C ALA A 28 -8.22 6.36 2.13
N GLU A 29 -8.77 7.57 2.08
CA GLU A 29 -9.44 8.22 3.22
C GLU A 29 -10.75 7.51 3.59
N GLU A 30 -11.61 7.21 2.61
CA GLU A 30 -12.94 6.65 2.86
C GLU A 30 -12.89 5.15 3.20
N LYS A 31 -11.92 4.41 2.65
CA LYS A 31 -11.86 2.95 2.77
C LYS A 31 -10.61 2.42 3.45
N GLY A 32 -9.58 3.23 3.66
CA GLY A 32 -8.29 2.77 4.17
C GLY A 32 -8.37 2.04 5.51
N ASN A 33 -9.32 2.42 6.38
CA ASN A 33 -9.54 1.70 7.64
C ASN A 33 -10.03 0.25 7.43
N ALA A 34 -10.89 0.01 6.43
CA ALA A 34 -11.42 -1.32 6.12
C ALA A 34 -10.56 -2.07 5.09
N GLU A 35 -9.75 -1.34 4.32
CA GLU A 35 -8.93 -1.82 3.22
C GLU A 35 -7.54 -1.14 3.25
N PRO A 36 -6.66 -1.50 4.21
CA PRO A 36 -5.42 -0.77 4.46
C PRO A 36 -4.43 -0.73 3.28
N TYR A 37 -4.53 -1.66 2.33
CA TYR A 37 -3.75 -1.64 1.09
C TYR A 37 -3.97 -0.38 0.23
N LEU A 38 -5.05 0.36 0.46
CA LEU A 38 -5.32 1.64 -0.21
C LEU A 38 -4.50 2.79 0.37
N ILE A 39 -4.03 2.70 1.62
CA ILE A 39 -3.28 3.78 2.27
C ILE A 39 -1.99 4.10 1.51
N PRO A 40 -1.10 3.12 1.19
CA PRO A 40 0.12 3.39 0.43
C PRO A 40 -0.14 3.89 -1.01
N ILE A 41 -1.32 3.60 -1.57
CA ILE A 41 -1.73 4.10 -2.89
C ILE A 41 -2.08 5.60 -2.78
N GLY A 42 -2.82 6.00 -1.74
CA GLY A 42 -3.11 7.40 -1.45
C GLY A 42 -1.85 8.22 -1.17
N GLU A 43 -0.95 7.71 -0.33
CA GLU A 43 0.33 8.37 -0.01
C GLU A 43 1.18 8.63 -1.26
N ARG A 44 1.31 7.63 -2.15
CA ARG A 44 2.05 7.80 -3.42
C ARG A 44 1.38 8.77 -4.37
N ALA A 45 0.06 8.82 -4.39
CA ALA A 45 -0.67 9.81 -5.19
C ALA A 45 -0.39 11.24 -4.67
N GLN A 46 -0.32 11.41 -3.35
CA GLN A 46 0.05 12.67 -2.71
C GLN A 46 1.50 13.07 -3.04
N THR A 47 2.46 12.13 -2.98
CA THR A 47 3.86 12.41 -3.37
C THR A 47 3.98 12.88 -4.82
N ILE A 48 3.23 12.28 -5.75
CA ILE A 48 3.22 12.72 -7.17
C ILE A 48 2.62 14.13 -7.30
N MET A 49 1.57 14.44 -6.51
CA MET A 49 0.98 15.77 -6.50
C MET A 49 1.98 16.83 -6.03
N GLU A 50 2.69 16.56 -4.93
CA GLU A 50 3.71 17.46 -4.38
C GLU A 50 4.82 17.74 -5.39
N ALA A 51 5.36 16.70 -6.02
CA ALA A 51 6.38 16.87 -7.06
C ALA A 51 5.88 17.67 -8.28
N PHE A 52 4.60 17.53 -8.64
CA PHE A 52 3.97 18.31 -9.70
C PHE A 52 3.77 19.79 -9.29
N GLU A 53 3.30 20.06 -8.07
CA GLU A 53 3.13 21.42 -7.54
C GLU A 53 4.46 22.17 -7.41
N ASP A 54 5.51 21.46 -6.99
CA ASP A 54 6.87 21.99 -6.88
C ASP A 54 7.58 22.13 -8.24
N SER A 55 6.87 21.88 -9.35
CA SER A 55 7.42 21.91 -10.71
C SER A 55 8.63 20.99 -10.93
N GLN A 56 8.78 19.95 -10.09
CA GLN A 56 9.79 18.92 -10.24
C GLN A 56 9.41 17.91 -11.33
N GLU A 57 8.11 17.78 -11.63
CA GLU A 57 7.59 16.94 -12.68
C GLU A 57 6.64 17.69 -13.63
N SER A 58 6.64 17.30 -14.91
CA SER A 58 5.67 17.81 -15.88
C SER A 58 4.29 17.20 -15.66
N SER A 59 3.22 17.88 -16.12
CA SER A 59 1.85 17.35 -16.05
C SER A 59 1.68 16.03 -16.82
N VAL A 60 2.43 15.83 -17.92
CA VAL A 60 2.41 14.59 -18.70
C VAL A 60 3.02 13.44 -17.90
N GLU A 61 4.15 13.65 -17.23
CA GLU A 61 4.81 12.60 -16.43
C GLU A 61 4.01 12.29 -15.17
N ALA A 62 3.54 13.32 -14.45
CA ALA A 62 2.69 13.15 -13.28
C ALA A 62 1.40 12.37 -13.64
N LEU A 63 0.77 12.71 -14.77
CA LEU A 63 -0.40 11.99 -15.28
C LEU A 63 -0.07 10.52 -15.54
N ARG A 64 1.04 10.23 -16.21
CA ARG A 64 1.48 8.85 -16.50
C ARG A 64 1.68 8.03 -15.21
N GLN A 65 2.30 8.62 -14.18
CA GLN A 65 2.51 7.95 -12.90
C GLN A 65 1.18 7.67 -12.17
N LEU A 66 0.27 8.65 -12.19
CA LEU A 66 -1.06 8.51 -11.58
C LEU A 66 -1.93 7.48 -12.31
N GLU A 67 -1.82 7.38 -13.65
CA GLU A 67 -2.51 6.35 -14.43
C GLU A 67 -2.04 4.94 -14.02
N LYS A 68 -0.73 4.71 -13.90
CA LYS A 68 -0.18 3.45 -13.40
C LYS A 68 -0.67 3.13 -11.99
N LEU A 69 -0.74 4.14 -11.12
CA LEU A 69 -1.20 3.98 -9.76
C LEU A 69 -2.71 3.65 -9.68
N ALA A 70 -3.51 4.22 -10.58
CA ALA A 70 -4.92 3.88 -10.71
C ALA A 70 -5.14 2.46 -11.26
N GLU A 71 -4.31 2.02 -12.21
CA GLU A 71 -4.28 0.63 -12.69
C GLU A 71 -3.90 -0.34 -11.58
N GLU A 72 -2.86 -0.03 -10.80
CA GLU A 72 -2.44 -0.80 -9.63
C GLU A 72 -3.60 -0.97 -8.63
N ARG A 73 -4.34 0.11 -8.34
CA ARG A 73 -5.51 0.05 -7.46
C ARG A 73 -6.60 -0.89 -7.98
N ILE A 74 -6.88 -0.85 -9.29
CA ILE A 74 -7.87 -1.73 -9.91
C ILE A 74 -7.43 -3.19 -9.83
N GLN A 75 -6.15 -3.46 -10.08
CA GLN A 75 -5.58 -4.81 -9.96
C GLN A 75 -5.65 -5.31 -8.51
N ALA A 76 -5.27 -4.48 -7.54
CA ALA A 76 -5.36 -4.81 -6.12
C ALA A 76 -6.80 -5.15 -5.70
N GLU A 77 -7.77 -4.36 -6.17
CA GLU A 77 -9.19 -4.57 -5.86
C GLU A 77 -9.70 -5.91 -6.40
N GLU A 78 -9.36 -6.26 -7.63
CA GLU A 78 -9.73 -7.54 -8.24
C GLU A 78 -9.04 -8.72 -7.52
N GLU A 79 -7.75 -8.59 -7.24
CA GLU A 79 -6.98 -9.65 -6.61
C GLU A 79 -7.41 -9.89 -5.16
N ARG A 80 -7.82 -8.84 -4.43
CA ARG A 80 -8.44 -8.98 -3.10
C ARG A 80 -9.67 -9.88 -3.16
N ARG A 81 -10.53 -9.67 -4.15
CA ARG A 81 -11.76 -10.47 -4.34
C ARG A 81 -11.44 -11.92 -4.68
N GLN A 82 -10.38 -12.18 -5.43
CA GLN A 82 -9.98 -13.52 -5.84
C GLN A 82 -9.23 -14.31 -4.75
N THR A 83 -8.42 -13.63 -3.93
CA THR A 83 -7.53 -14.30 -2.97
C THR A 83 -8.24 -14.86 -1.75
N GLY A 84 -9.38 -14.28 -1.37
CA GLY A 84 -10.16 -14.63 -0.18
C GLY A 84 -9.47 -14.30 1.15
N LEU A 85 -8.42 -13.48 1.12
CA LEU A 85 -7.72 -13.02 2.33
C LEU A 85 -8.56 -11.94 3.05
N ASP A 86 -8.47 -11.90 4.38
CA ASP A 86 -8.98 -10.76 5.15
C ASP A 86 -8.20 -9.48 4.81
N ALA A 87 -8.72 -8.32 5.23
CA ALA A 87 -8.19 -7.02 4.82
C ALA A 87 -6.72 -6.80 5.20
N ASP A 88 -6.32 -7.19 6.42
CA ASP A 88 -4.95 -6.99 6.91
C ASP A 88 -3.98 -7.97 6.26
N THR A 89 -4.38 -9.24 6.15
CA THR A 89 -3.57 -10.25 5.46
C THR A 89 -3.41 -9.89 3.98
N PHE A 90 -4.46 -9.39 3.33
CA PHE A 90 -4.38 -8.90 1.95
C PHE A 90 -3.46 -7.69 1.82
N THR A 91 -3.50 -6.77 2.78
CA THR A 91 -2.62 -5.58 2.77
C THR A 91 -1.15 -5.98 2.83
N THR A 92 -0.83 -6.91 3.73
CA THR A 92 0.52 -7.47 3.86
C THR A 92 0.94 -8.19 2.57
N TYR A 93 0.05 -9.03 2.03
CA TYR A 93 0.25 -9.73 0.76
C TYR A 93 0.54 -8.77 -0.40
N TRP A 94 -0.27 -7.74 -0.57
CA TRP A 94 -0.14 -6.77 -1.65
C TRP A 94 1.19 -6.02 -1.55
N GLN A 95 1.56 -5.61 -0.34
CA GLN A 95 2.83 -4.93 -0.10
C GLN A 95 4.03 -5.85 -0.39
N LEU A 96 3.99 -7.13 0.02
CA LEU A 96 5.03 -8.11 -0.32
C LEU A 96 5.16 -8.34 -1.83
N LYS A 97 4.03 -8.49 -2.52
CA LYS A 97 3.98 -8.66 -3.98
C LYS A 97 4.62 -7.48 -4.71
N ARG A 98 4.36 -6.25 -4.25
CA ARG A 98 4.95 -5.02 -4.81
C ARG A 98 6.47 -4.93 -4.62
N GLU A 99 6.99 -5.47 -3.52
CA GLU A 99 8.43 -5.56 -3.27
C GLU A 99 9.11 -6.70 -4.07
N GLY A 100 8.35 -7.49 -4.82
CA GLY A 100 8.88 -8.60 -5.62
C GLY A 100 9.27 -9.82 -4.79
N ILE A 101 8.67 -10.01 -3.61
CA ILE A 101 8.97 -11.12 -2.71
C ILE A 101 8.34 -12.41 -3.26
N ASP A 102 9.14 -13.49 -3.26
CA ASP A 102 8.67 -14.83 -3.62
C ASP A 102 7.64 -15.38 -2.63
N ASP A 103 6.65 -16.10 -3.14
CA ASP A 103 5.49 -16.62 -2.39
C ASP A 103 4.88 -15.62 -1.37
N PRO A 104 4.44 -14.44 -1.85
CA PRO A 104 3.97 -13.37 -0.96
C PRO A 104 2.71 -13.78 -0.18
N LYS A 105 1.94 -14.76 -0.70
CA LYS A 105 0.71 -15.24 -0.05
C LYS A 105 1.02 -16.10 1.18
N ALA A 106 1.95 -17.04 1.08
CA ALA A 106 2.34 -17.83 2.26
C ALA A 106 2.97 -16.95 3.32
N LEU A 107 3.85 -16.03 2.92
CA LEU A 107 4.51 -15.10 3.84
C LEU A 107 3.51 -14.17 4.54
N ALA A 108 2.50 -13.64 3.83
CA ALA A 108 1.44 -12.84 4.45
C ALA A 108 0.65 -13.62 5.50
N LYS A 109 0.31 -14.90 5.25
CA LYS A 109 -0.37 -15.75 6.23
C LYS A 109 0.49 -16.03 7.46
N ASN A 110 1.79 -16.25 7.27
CA ASN A 110 2.72 -16.44 8.38
C ASN A 110 2.84 -15.16 9.22
N LEU A 111 2.89 -13.99 8.58
CA LEU A 111 2.88 -12.70 9.28
C LEU A 111 1.58 -12.51 10.07
N LYS A 112 0.41 -12.83 9.49
CA LYS A 112 -0.87 -12.79 10.20
C LYS A 112 -0.84 -13.64 11.47
N ALA A 113 -0.32 -14.87 11.38
CA ALA A 113 -0.19 -15.76 12.54
C ALA A 113 0.77 -15.21 13.62
N LEU A 114 1.78 -14.42 13.24
CA LEU A 114 2.61 -13.70 14.22
C LEU A 114 1.82 -12.59 14.90
N PHE A 115 1.13 -11.73 14.14
CA PHE A 115 0.29 -10.67 14.72
C PHE A 115 -0.75 -11.23 15.70
N ASP A 116 -1.40 -12.35 15.37
CA ASP A 116 -2.38 -13.01 16.24
C ASP A 116 -1.80 -13.53 17.55
N ARG A 117 -0.49 -13.85 17.58
CA ARG A 117 0.23 -14.25 18.81
C ARG A 117 0.61 -13.08 19.70
N PHE A 118 0.61 -11.85 19.17
CA PHE A 118 0.99 -10.63 19.87
C PHE A 118 -0.13 -9.58 19.78
N PRO A 119 -1.34 -9.85 20.29
CA PRO A 119 -2.51 -8.98 20.11
C PRO A 119 -2.37 -7.62 20.78
N ASN A 120 -1.51 -7.46 21.80
CA ASN A 120 -1.33 -6.20 22.53
C ASN A 120 -0.06 -5.45 22.13
N HIS A 121 0.62 -5.84 21.05
CA HIS A 121 1.89 -5.24 20.62
C HIS A 121 1.85 -3.71 20.49
N ARG A 122 0.68 -3.09 20.23
CA ARG A 122 0.55 -1.62 20.15
C ARG A 122 0.69 -0.92 21.50
N TYR A 123 0.36 -1.61 22.59
CA TYR A 123 0.33 -1.06 23.95
C TYR A 123 1.34 -1.72 24.90
N ASN A 124 1.98 -2.81 24.45
CA ASN A 124 2.96 -3.57 25.20
C ASN A 124 4.31 -3.58 24.45
N ALA A 125 5.28 -2.85 25.00
CA ALA A 125 6.62 -2.71 24.41
C ALA A 125 7.37 -4.05 24.31
N GLU A 126 7.12 -4.99 25.23
CA GLU A 126 7.76 -6.30 25.19
C GLU A 126 7.17 -7.18 24.09
N GLU A 127 5.84 -7.18 23.93
CA GLU A 127 5.19 -7.85 22.79
C GLU A 127 5.65 -7.24 21.46
N LEU A 128 5.74 -5.91 21.35
CA LEU A 128 6.23 -5.24 20.15
C LEU A 128 7.66 -5.66 19.80
N ARG A 129 8.54 -5.71 20.80
CA ARG A 129 9.93 -6.11 20.63
C ARG A 129 10.04 -7.55 20.13
N GLN A 130 9.26 -8.46 20.72
CA GLN A 130 9.23 -9.87 20.32
C GLN A 130 8.63 -10.05 18.92
N LEU A 131 7.53 -9.37 18.61
CA LEU A 131 6.92 -9.38 17.28
C LEU A 131 7.91 -8.90 16.20
N LYS A 132 8.60 -7.76 16.42
CA LYS A 132 9.64 -7.27 15.50
C LYS A 132 10.73 -8.31 15.27
N ALA A 133 11.21 -8.97 16.33
CA ALA A 133 12.23 -10.01 16.21
C ALA A 133 11.76 -11.21 15.38
N GLU A 134 10.52 -11.67 15.57
CA GLU A 134 9.95 -12.77 14.79
C GLU A 134 9.71 -12.38 13.32
N ILE A 135 9.23 -11.17 13.05
CA ILE A 135 9.09 -10.63 11.68
C ILE A 135 10.46 -10.59 10.99
N TYR A 136 11.50 -10.10 11.67
CA TYR A 136 12.86 -10.06 11.10
C TYR A 136 13.39 -11.46 10.76
N LYS A 137 13.18 -12.45 11.64
CA LYS A 137 13.55 -13.85 11.34
C LYS A 137 12.83 -14.37 10.10
N LEU A 138 11.53 -14.08 9.99
CA LEU A 138 10.70 -14.54 8.88
C LEU A 138 11.07 -13.89 7.55
N LEU A 139 11.48 -12.62 7.58
CA LEU A 139 11.90 -11.89 6.38
C LEU A 139 13.36 -12.12 5.99
N LEU A 140 14.18 -12.76 6.84
CA LEU A 140 15.63 -12.91 6.65
C LEU A 140 16.01 -13.57 5.32
N SER A 141 15.21 -14.53 4.85
CA SER A 141 15.43 -15.25 3.59
C SER A 141 14.93 -14.50 2.35
N SER A 142 14.18 -13.41 2.54
CA SER A 142 13.36 -12.81 1.48
C SER A 142 13.62 -11.31 1.30
N VAL A 143 14.14 -10.60 2.31
CA VAL A 143 14.34 -9.15 2.28
C VAL A 143 15.75 -8.78 2.74
N GLU A 144 16.48 -8.01 1.93
CA GLU A 144 17.81 -7.49 2.28
C GLU A 144 17.79 -6.55 3.50
N GLY A 145 18.81 -6.63 4.36
CA GLY A 145 18.79 -6.08 5.72
C GLY A 145 18.33 -4.62 5.88
N LYS A 146 18.78 -3.69 5.02
CA LYS A 146 18.34 -2.28 5.12
C LYS A 146 16.88 -2.07 4.75
N LYS A 147 16.34 -2.87 3.81
CA LYS A 147 14.92 -2.79 3.41
C LYS A 147 14.01 -3.44 4.45
N MET A 148 14.53 -4.41 5.21
CA MET A 148 13.77 -5.16 6.19
C MET A 148 13.22 -4.28 7.33
N VAL A 149 14.02 -3.34 7.84
CA VAL A 149 13.59 -2.43 8.92
C VAL A 149 12.45 -1.54 8.43
N ALA A 150 12.65 -0.85 7.31
CA ALA A 150 11.63 0.03 6.73
C ALA A 150 10.34 -0.74 6.40
N PHE A 151 10.47 -1.96 5.87
CA PHE A 151 9.34 -2.82 5.57
C PHE A 151 8.59 -3.26 6.84
N THR A 152 9.32 -3.63 7.90
CA THR A 152 8.72 -4.05 9.18
C THR A 152 7.94 -2.91 9.84
N GLU A 153 8.53 -1.71 9.92
CA GLU A 153 7.80 -0.53 10.45
C GLU A 153 6.56 -0.22 9.62
N LYS A 154 6.67 -0.32 8.28
CA LYS A 154 5.53 -0.14 7.39
C LYS A 154 4.41 -1.15 7.65
N LEU A 155 4.75 -2.43 7.83
CA LEU A 155 3.76 -3.45 8.16
C LEU A 155 3.06 -3.19 9.49
N LEU A 156 3.81 -2.80 10.52
CA LEU A 156 3.26 -2.47 11.84
C LEU A 156 2.32 -1.26 11.80
N ASN A 157 2.53 -0.32 10.88
CA ASN A 157 1.64 0.82 10.70
C ASN A 157 0.37 0.47 9.90
N LEU A 158 0.44 -0.51 8.99
CA LEU A 158 -0.66 -0.89 8.10
C LEU A 158 -1.61 -1.91 8.71
N VAL A 159 -1.09 -2.87 9.48
CA VAL A 159 -1.90 -3.90 10.12
C VAL A 159 -2.45 -3.34 11.42
N GLN A 160 -3.74 -2.98 11.42
CA GLN A 160 -4.42 -2.56 12.63
C GLN A 160 -4.98 -3.79 13.33
N ALA A 161 -4.29 -4.27 14.37
CA ALA A 161 -4.95 -5.06 15.40
C ALA A 161 -5.96 -4.17 16.15
#